data_AF-A0A1Y3B1D2-F1
#
_entry.id   AF-A0A1Y3B1D2-F1
#
_cell.length_a   1.000
_cell.length_b   1.000
_cell.length_c   1.000
_cell.angle_alpha   90.00
_cell.angle_beta   90.00
_cell.angle_gamma   90.00
#
_symmetry.space_group_name_H-M   'P 1'
#
loop_
_entity.id
_entity.type
_entity.pdbx_description
1 polymer ?
#
loop_
_entity_poly.entity_id
_entity_poly.type
_entity_poly.pdbx_seq_one_letter_code
_entity_poly.pdbx_strand_id
1 'polypeptide(L)'
;MNTDNLSVNIRVDFISELQNYPHILEKIFANLKPKDLRTISCVCHNWHEILQNQTPIANRRRLKSIKKLRKIKQIKGEENWPIDLKCAKLKRKLRNERQALSTIQNLPSTISDNRLASCQNSSAITMHDDDEDERSKPKRKRKRWTLAQVPFKSW
;
A
#
# COMPACT_ATOMS: atom_id res chain seq x y z
N MET A 1 41.28 -46.37 16.45
CA MET A 1 39.82 -46.27 16.64
C MET A 1 39.43 -44.85 16.32
N ASN A 2 38.81 -44.61 15.15
CA ASN A 2 38.39 -43.26 14.76
C ASN A 2 37.09 -42.92 15.47
N THR A 3 37.16 -42.00 16.43
CA THR A 3 36.00 -41.34 17.04
C THR A 3 35.68 -40.06 16.27
N ASP A 4 35.47 -40.19 14.96
CA ASP A 4 34.84 -39.14 14.18
C ASP A 4 33.33 -39.28 14.40
N ASN A 5 32.89 -38.87 15.58
CA ASN A 5 31.47 -38.66 15.87
C ASN A 5 30.99 -37.56 14.94
N LEU A 6 30.53 -37.96 13.75
CA LEU A 6 29.69 -37.16 12.88
C LEU A 6 28.59 -36.56 13.76
N SER A 7 28.71 -35.28 14.07
CA SER A 7 27.56 -34.47 14.39
C SER A 7 26.73 -34.35 13.10
N VAL A 8 25.99 -35.42 12.76
CA VAL A 8 24.95 -35.38 11.74
C VAL A 8 23.89 -34.46 12.30
N ASN A 9 24.01 -33.18 11.96
CA ASN A 9 22.99 -32.19 12.25
C ASN A 9 21.82 -32.53 11.32
N ILE A 10 20.96 -33.46 11.73
CA ILE A 10 19.76 -33.88 10.99
C ILE A 10 18.86 -32.65 10.92
N ARG A 11 19.03 -31.86 9.86
CA ARG A 11 18.13 -30.75 9.54
C ARG A 11 16.88 -31.37 8.95
N VAL A 12 15.86 -31.52 9.80
CA VAL A 12 14.54 -32.01 9.40
C VAL A 12 13.87 -31.00 8.48
N ASP A 13 13.43 -31.44 7.30
CA ASP A 13 12.63 -30.65 6.37
C ASP A 13 11.14 -30.76 6.70
N PHE A 14 10.70 -29.95 7.66
CA PHE A 14 9.31 -29.92 8.11
C PHE A 14 8.30 -29.61 7.01
N ILE A 15 8.67 -28.84 5.98
CA ILE A 15 7.71 -28.48 4.93
C ILE A 15 7.43 -29.70 4.05
N SER A 16 8.48 -30.45 3.69
CA SER A 16 8.34 -31.68 2.92
C SER A 16 7.63 -32.78 3.71
N GLU A 17 7.93 -32.93 5.01
CA GLU A 17 7.26 -33.92 5.87
C GLU A 17 5.76 -33.65 6.04
N LEU A 18 5.37 -32.38 6.08
CA LEU A 18 3.97 -31.96 6.27
C LEU A 18 3.18 -31.85 4.96
N GLN A 19 3.69 -32.33 3.82
CA GLN A 19 2.99 -32.26 2.53
C GLN A 19 1.59 -32.89 2.54
N ASN A 20 1.39 -33.92 3.36
CA ASN A 20 0.08 -34.59 3.50
C ASN A 20 -0.91 -33.79 4.37
N TYR A 21 -0.46 -32.69 4.98
CA TYR A 21 -1.25 -31.84 5.88
C TYR A 21 -1.28 -30.38 5.38
N PRO A 22 -1.92 -30.10 4.23
CA PRO A 22 -1.90 -28.78 3.59
C PRO A 22 -2.48 -27.67 4.47
N HIS A 23 -3.42 -27.99 5.36
CA HIS A 23 -4.01 -27.05 6.31
C HIS A 23 -3.01 -26.55 7.36
N ILE A 24 -2.03 -27.37 7.75
CA ILE A 24 -0.94 -26.97 8.65
C ILE A 24 0.04 -26.08 7.90
N LEU A 25 0.41 -26.49 6.68
CA LEU A 25 1.29 -25.72 5.80
C LEU A 25 0.73 -24.33 5.49
N GLU A 26 -0.59 -24.21 5.25
CA GLU A 26 -1.25 -22.91 5.07
C GLU A 26 -1.14 -22.02 6.31
N LYS A 27 -1.27 -22.58 7.51
CA LYS A 27 -1.09 -21.82 8.76
C LYS A 27 0.37 -21.37 8.93
N ILE A 28 1.33 -22.24 8.62
CA ILE A 28 2.76 -21.89 8.65
C ILE A 28 3.03 -20.74 7.66
N PHE A 29 2.60 -20.89 6.42
CA PHE A 29 2.77 -19.88 5.37
C PHE A 29 1.96 -18.60 5.61
N ALA A 30 0.85 -18.66 6.35
CA ALA A 30 0.09 -17.49 6.78
C ALA A 30 0.96 -16.50 7.57
N ASN A 31 1.79 -17.03 8.47
CA ASN A 31 2.67 -16.25 9.35
C ASN A 31 3.90 -15.65 8.62
N LEU A 32 4.23 -16.16 7.44
CA LEU A 32 5.37 -15.66 6.67
C LEU A 32 5.07 -14.34 5.97
N LYS A 33 6.09 -13.47 5.90
CA LYS A 33 5.98 -12.19 5.20
C LYS A 33 5.94 -12.45 3.69
N PRO A 34 5.38 -11.51 2.90
CA PRO A 34 5.36 -11.63 1.43
C PRO A 34 6.72 -11.68 0.75
N LYS A 35 7.82 -11.33 1.45
CA LYS A 35 9.19 -11.49 0.95
C LYS A 35 9.63 -12.94 1.08
N ASP A 36 9.42 -13.51 2.26
CA ASP A 36 9.83 -14.87 2.61
C ASP A 36 9.00 -15.91 1.84
N LEU A 37 7.72 -15.66 1.63
CA LEU A 37 6.88 -16.48 0.74
C LEU A 37 7.41 -16.55 -0.71
N ARG A 38 8.11 -15.52 -1.19
CA ARG A 38 8.72 -15.57 -2.53
C ARG A 38 10.00 -16.38 -2.53
N THR A 39 10.73 -16.41 -1.42
CA THR A 39 11.98 -17.17 -1.31
C THR A 39 11.73 -18.66 -1.10
N ILE A 40 10.59 -19.06 -0.51
CA ILE A 40 10.18 -20.47 -0.36
C ILE A 40 10.27 -21.23 -1.68
N SER A 41 9.76 -20.65 -2.78
CA SER A 41 9.83 -21.29 -4.11
C SER A 41 11.24 -21.45 -4.67
N CYS A 42 12.25 -20.89 -4.00
CA CYS A 42 13.66 -20.95 -4.40
C CYS A 42 14.49 -21.85 -3.47
N VAL A 43 13.89 -22.44 -2.42
CA VAL A 43 14.61 -23.32 -1.49
C VAL A 43 14.90 -24.67 -2.14
N CYS A 44 13.86 -25.34 -2.64
CA CYS A 44 13.97 -26.57 -3.41
C CYS A 44 12.73 -26.76 -4.29
N HIS A 45 12.77 -27.74 -5.20
CA HIS A 45 11.66 -28.05 -6.10
C HIS A 45 10.41 -28.50 -5.33
N ASN A 46 10.56 -29.36 -4.33
CA ASN A 46 9.42 -29.87 -3.56
C ASN A 46 8.63 -28.75 -2.85
N TRP A 47 9.34 -27.81 -2.21
CA TRP A 47 8.71 -26.65 -1.56
C TRP A 47 7.98 -25.78 -2.58
N HIS A 48 8.48 -25.68 -3.81
CA HIS A 48 7.82 -24.96 -4.87
C HIS A 48 6.50 -25.62 -5.26
N GLU A 49 6.49 -26.95 -5.43
CA GLU A 49 5.30 -27.74 -5.77
C GLU A 49 4.26 -27.70 -4.65
N ILE A 50 4.67 -27.91 -3.40
CA ILE A 50 3.81 -27.78 -2.22
C ILE A 50 3.16 -26.40 -2.20
N LEU A 51 3.98 -25.34 -2.38
CA LEU A 51 3.47 -23.97 -2.38
C LEU A 51 2.45 -23.76 -3.51
N GLN A 52 2.71 -24.27 -4.71
CA GLN A 52 1.83 -24.07 -5.87
C GLN A 52 0.54 -24.87 -5.80
N ASN A 53 0.64 -26.14 -5.43
CA ASN A 53 -0.42 -27.14 -5.63
C ASN A 53 -1.21 -27.42 -4.34
N GLN A 54 -0.57 -27.35 -3.17
CA GLN A 54 -1.17 -27.76 -1.91
C GLN A 54 -1.59 -26.57 -1.03
N THR A 55 -0.96 -25.40 -1.19
CA THR A 55 -1.27 -24.19 -0.41
C THR A 55 -1.74 -23.01 -1.28
N PRO A 56 -2.98 -23.03 -1.80
CA PRO A 56 -3.47 -22.03 -2.75
C PRO A 56 -3.57 -20.60 -2.18
N ILE A 57 -3.84 -20.44 -0.88
CA ILE A 57 -3.97 -19.12 -0.24
C ILE A 57 -2.60 -18.48 -0.12
N ALA A 58 -1.61 -19.23 0.37
CA ALA A 58 -0.21 -18.81 0.40
C ALA A 58 0.31 -18.45 -1.01
N ASN A 59 0.05 -19.29 -2.01
CA ASN A 59 0.46 -19.02 -3.39
C ASN A 59 -0.18 -17.73 -3.95
N ARG A 60 -1.47 -17.51 -3.70
CA ARG A 60 -2.16 -16.28 -4.12
C ARG A 60 -1.51 -15.04 -3.51
N ARG A 61 -1.09 -15.10 -2.24
CA ARG A 61 -0.35 -14.01 -1.56
C ARG A 61 1.01 -13.78 -2.20
N ARG A 62 1.76 -14.84 -2.49
CA ARG A 62 3.03 -14.79 -3.23
C ARG A 62 2.86 -14.12 -4.60
N LEU A 63 1.88 -14.55 -5.40
CA LEU A 63 1.62 -13.99 -6.73
C LEU A 63 1.25 -12.49 -6.69
N LYS A 64 0.41 -12.07 -5.74
CA LYS A 64 0.11 -10.64 -5.52
C LYS A 64 1.38 -9.84 -5.23
N SER A 65 2.26 -10.38 -4.39
CA SER A 65 3.56 -9.78 -4.05
C SER A 65 4.47 -9.65 -5.27
N ILE A 66 4.58 -10.69 -6.09
CA ILE A 66 5.36 -10.69 -7.35
C ILE A 66 4.79 -9.68 -8.35
N LYS A 67 3.47 -9.66 -8.56
CA LYS A 67 2.81 -8.68 -9.44
C LYS A 67 3.11 -7.25 -9.01
N LYS A 68 3.10 -6.97 -7.70
CA LYS A 68 3.46 -5.66 -7.16
C LYS A 68 4.93 -5.31 -7.44
N LEU A 69 5.86 -6.24 -7.28
CA LEU A 69 7.26 -6.01 -7.63
C LEU A 69 7.46 -5.74 -9.11
N ARG A 70 6.83 -6.52 -10.00
CA ARG A 70 6.92 -6.32 -11.45
C ARG A 70 6.43 -4.92 -11.86
N LYS A 71 5.31 -4.46 -11.29
CA LYS A 71 4.82 -3.09 -11.50
C LYS A 71 5.83 -2.04 -11.06
N ILE A 72 6.46 -2.23 -9.89
CA ILE A 72 7.47 -1.30 -9.39
C ILE A 72 8.70 -1.30 -10.32
N LYS A 73 9.15 -2.47 -10.78
CA LYS A 73 10.27 -2.61 -11.73
C LYS A 73 9.97 -1.89 -13.04
N GLN A 74 8.78 -2.07 -13.61
CA GLN A 74 8.34 -1.39 -14.84
C GLN A 74 8.34 0.14 -14.69
N ILE A 75 7.80 0.68 -13.59
CA ILE A 75 7.74 2.13 -13.36
C ILE A 75 9.14 2.76 -13.24
N LYS A 76 10.16 1.99 -12.82
CA LYS A 76 11.50 2.49 -12.52
C LYS A 76 12.53 2.28 -13.63
N GLY A 77 12.24 1.39 -14.58
CA GLY A 77 13.21 0.91 -15.55
C GLY A 77 14.10 -0.19 -14.94
N GLU A 78 14.61 -1.09 -15.79
CA GLU A 78 15.45 -2.20 -15.35
C GLU A 78 16.80 -1.74 -14.80
N GLU A 79 17.34 -0.66 -15.36
CA GLU A 79 18.63 -0.05 -15.02
C GLU A 79 18.71 0.46 -13.57
N ASN A 80 17.56 0.75 -12.94
CA ASN A 80 17.46 1.30 -11.58
C ASN A 80 17.11 0.24 -10.52
N TRP A 81 17.40 -1.04 -10.78
CA TRP A 81 17.11 -2.18 -9.90
C TRP A 81 18.40 -2.81 -9.32
N PRO A 82 18.43 -3.31 -8.06
CA PRO A 82 17.37 -3.33 -7.06
C PRO A 82 17.18 -1.99 -6.35
N ILE A 83 15.93 -1.73 -5.97
CA ILE A 83 15.56 -0.48 -5.31
C ILE A 83 15.77 -0.61 -3.80
N ASP A 84 16.53 0.30 -3.19
CA ASP A 84 16.40 0.53 -1.76
C ASP A 84 15.02 1.14 -1.47
N LEU A 85 14.12 0.30 -0.92
CA LEU A 85 12.75 0.69 -0.57
C LEU A 85 12.74 1.89 0.40
N LYS A 86 13.77 2.09 1.23
CA LYS A 86 13.87 3.26 2.12
C LYS A 86 14.08 4.53 1.30
N CYS A 87 15.05 4.54 0.40
CA CYS A 87 15.30 5.65 -0.52
C CYS A 87 14.08 5.95 -1.41
N ALA A 88 13.39 4.92 -1.91
CA ALA A 88 12.20 5.12 -2.75
C ALA A 88 11.02 5.74 -1.97
N LYS A 89 10.78 5.31 -0.73
CA LYS A 89 9.76 5.92 0.15
C LYS A 89 10.10 7.37 0.45
N LEU A 90 11.37 7.66 0.76
CA LEU A 90 11.84 9.02 1.04
C LEU A 90 11.67 9.94 -0.18
N LYS A 91 12.12 9.50 -1.37
CA LYS A 91 11.92 10.25 -2.63
C LYS A 91 10.45 10.51 -2.93
N ARG A 92 9.56 9.55 -2.67
CA ARG A 92 8.10 9.75 -2.82
C ARG A 92 7.55 10.78 -1.83
N LYS A 93 7.98 10.71 -0.56
CA LYS A 93 7.58 11.69 0.46
C LYS A 93 8.00 13.10 0.06
N LEU A 94 9.26 13.29 -0.32
CA LEU A 94 9.80 14.56 -0.80
C LEU A 94 9.07 15.08 -2.05
N ARG A 95 8.71 14.19 -2.99
CA ARG A 95 7.94 14.61 -4.18
C ARG A 95 6.53 15.10 -3.81
N ASN A 96 5.85 14.41 -2.90
CA ASN A 96 4.53 14.83 -2.42
C ASN A 96 4.61 16.16 -1.66
N GLU A 97 5.64 16.36 -0.83
CA GLU A 97 5.88 17.63 -0.13
C GLU A 97 6.15 18.76 -1.12
N ARG A 98 7.01 18.55 -2.13
CA ARG A 98 7.24 19.53 -3.21
C ARG A 98 5.95 19.86 -3.98
N GLN A 99 5.13 18.86 -4.29
CA GLN A 99 3.84 19.09 -4.94
C GLN A 99 2.90 19.90 -4.06
N ALA A 100 2.79 19.58 -2.77
CA ALA A 100 1.97 20.34 -1.82
C ALA A 100 2.42 21.80 -1.71
N LEU A 101 3.74 22.06 -1.66
CA LEU A 101 4.29 23.42 -1.66
C LEU A 101 4.03 24.17 -2.97
N SER A 102 4.17 23.49 -4.12
CA SER A 102 3.85 24.11 -5.41
C SER A 102 2.36 24.45 -5.54
N THR A 103 1.48 23.66 -4.92
CA THR A 103 0.04 23.96 -4.87
C THR A 103 -0.26 25.18 -4.00
N ILE A 104 0.57 25.48 -2.99
CA ILE A 104 0.44 26.67 -2.14
C ILE A 104 0.93 27.93 -2.87
N GLN A 105 2.03 27.84 -3.62
CA GLN A 105 2.55 28.97 -4.41
C GLN A 105 1.65 29.36 -5.59
N ASN A 106 0.87 28.42 -6.13
CA ASN A 106 -0.05 28.65 -7.25
C ASN A 106 -1.49 28.95 -6.80
N LEU A 107 -1.73 29.38 -5.56
CA LEU A 107 -3.02 30.00 -5.24
C LEU A 107 -3.10 31.33 -6.01
N PRO A 108 -4.20 31.60 -6.73
CA PRO A 108 -4.45 32.92 -7.27
C PRO A 108 -4.44 33.90 -6.11
N SER A 109 -3.52 34.86 -6.15
CA SER A 109 -3.52 36.02 -5.26
C SER A 109 -4.65 36.96 -5.67
N THR A 110 -5.90 36.54 -5.52
CA THR A 110 -7.02 37.47 -5.52
C THR A 110 -7.06 38.12 -4.14
N ILE A 111 -6.19 39.12 -3.97
CA ILE A 111 -6.45 40.22 -3.07
C ILE A 111 -7.67 40.92 -3.67
N SER A 112 -8.84 40.72 -3.06
CA SER A 112 -9.94 41.66 -3.18
C SER A 112 -10.24 42.18 -1.79
N ASP A 113 -9.71 43.37 -1.52
CA ASP A 113 -10.12 44.23 -0.42
C ASP A 113 -11.64 44.45 -0.43
N ASN A 114 -12.19 44.50 0.79
CA ASN A 114 -13.37 45.24 1.21
C ASN A 114 -14.51 45.46 0.20
N ARG A 115 -15.62 44.74 0.41
CA ARG A 115 -16.95 45.34 0.62
C ARG A 115 -17.94 44.32 1.17
N LEU A 116 -18.45 44.62 2.36
CA LEU A 116 -19.71 44.10 2.88
C LEU A 116 -20.82 44.37 1.86
N ALA A 117 -21.50 43.32 1.41
CA ALA A 117 -22.86 43.37 0.85
C ALA A 117 -23.47 41.98 1.10
N SER A 118 -24.20 41.83 2.19
CA SER A 118 -25.66 41.95 2.26
C SER A 118 -26.36 40.72 1.70
N CYS A 119 -26.96 39.98 2.62
CA CYS A 119 -27.88 38.89 2.38
C CYS A 119 -29.02 39.34 1.46
N GLN A 120 -29.23 38.64 0.34
CA GLN A 120 -30.53 38.57 -0.32
C GLN A 120 -30.76 37.15 -0.83
N ASN A 121 -31.61 36.43 -0.09
CA ASN A 121 -32.33 35.27 -0.59
C ASN A 121 -33.41 35.77 -1.54
N SER A 122 -33.43 35.26 -2.77
CA SER A 122 -34.62 35.28 -3.63
C SER A 122 -34.62 34.04 -4.51
N SER A 123 -35.53 33.15 -4.16
CA SER A 123 -36.11 32.06 -4.94
C SER A 123 -36.24 32.35 -6.44
N ALA A 124 -35.77 31.41 -7.26
CA ALA A 124 -36.35 31.12 -8.57
C ALA A 124 -36.29 29.60 -8.80
N ILE A 125 -37.47 29.01 -8.65
CA ILE A 125 -37.81 27.64 -9.05
C ILE A 125 -37.75 27.59 -10.58
N THR A 126 -37.07 26.58 -11.12
CA THR A 126 -37.44 25.99 -12.41
C THR A 126 -37.10 24.52 -12.34
N MET A 127 -38.15 23.70 -12.25
CA MET A 127 -38.10 22.27 -12.42
C MET A 127 -37.98 21.97 -13.92
N HIS A 128 -37.03 21.11 -14.28
CA HIS A 128 -37.17 20.22 -15.42
C HIS A 128 -36.50 18.91 -15.01
N ASP A 129 -37.34 17.90 -14.82
CA ASP A 129 -37.00 16.51 -14.55
C ASP A 129 -36.60 15.79 -15.85
N ASP A 130 -36.01 14.59 -15.64
CA ASP A 130 -35.65 13.51 -16.57
C ASP A 130 -34.20 13.60 -17.15
N ASP A 131 -33.27 12.66 -16.97
CA ASP A 131 -33.30 11.29 -16.46
C ASP A 131 -31.91 10.84 -15.94
N GLU A 132 -31.92 10.08 -14.83
CA GLU A 132 -31.06 8.96 -14.41
C GLU A 132 -29.59 8.84 -14.92
N ASP A 133 -28.61 9.09 -14.03
CA ASP A 133 -27.49 8.16 -13.75
C ASP A 133 -26.60 8.66 -12.58
N GLU A 134 -27.12 8.57 -11.34
CA GLU A 134 -26.34 8.81 -10.11
C GLU A 134 -26.25 7.54 -9.25
N ARG A 135 -25.09 6.87 -9.23
CA ARG A 135 -24.47 6.19 -8.06
C ARG A 135 -23.13 5.57 -8.49
N SER A 136 -21.99 5.76 -7.84
CA SER A 136 -21.70 6.23 -6.49
C SER A 136 -20.22 6.65 -6.43
N LYS A 137 -19.94 7.96 -6.48
CA LYS A 137 -18.60 8.52 -6.19
C LYS A 137 -18.40 8.57 -4.67
N PRO A 138 -17.22 8.21 -4.13
CA PRO A 138 -17.02 8.22 -2.68
C PRO A 138 -17.05 9.66 -2.14
N LYS A 139 -18.03 9.96 -1.28
CA LYS A 139 -18.15 11.23 -0.54
C LYS A 139 -16.91 11.43 0.33
N ARG A 140 -15.91 12.17 -0.17
CA ARG A 140 -14.81 12.68 0.64
C ARG A 140 -15.39 13.70 1.63
N LYS A 141 -15.53 13.31 2.90
CA LYS A 141 -15.80 14.27 3.99
C LYS A 141 -14.69 15.34 3.95
N ARG A 142 -15.02 16.56 3.51
CA ARG A 142 -14.10 17.71 3.58
C ARG A 142 -13.82 17.95 5.07
N LYS A 143 -12.60 17.65 5.52
CA LYS A 143 -12.14 18.08 6.85
C LYS A 143 -12.02 19.60 6.81
N ARG A 144 -13.00 20.28 7.39
CA ARG A 144 -12.98 21.72 7.60
C ARG A 144 -12.00 21.99 8.75
N TRP A 145 -10.82 22.50 8.42
CA TRP A 145 -9.88 22.99 9.43
C TRP A 145 -10.46 24.29 9.99
N THR A 146 -10.85 24.28 11.26
CA THR A 146 -11.16 25.50 12.00
C THR A 146 -9.87 26.04 12.59
N LEU A 147 -9.47 27.23 12.17
CA LEU A 147 -8.37 27.99 12.77
C LEU A 147 -8.73 28.21 14.25
N ALA A 148 -7.90 27.73 15.18
CA ALA A 148 -8.11 27.99 16.60
C ALA A 148 -7.87 29.48 16.85
N GLN A 149 -8.89 30.20 17.32
CA GLN A 149 -8.70 31.55 17.83
C GLN A 149 -7.96 31.43 19.17
N VAL A 150 -6.72 31.92 19.22
CA VAL A 150 -5.96 32.06 20.45
C VAL A 150 -6.45 33.34 21.12
N PRO A 151 -6.94 33.30 22.37
CA PRO A 151 -7.39 34.51 23.05
C PRO A 151 -6.18 35.44 23.27
N PHE A 152 -6.32 36.67 22.79
CA PHE A 152 -5.38 37.76 23.04
C PHE A 152 -5.38 38.06 24.54
N LYS A 153 -4.26 37.85 25.23
CA LYS A 153 -4.04 38.42 26.55
C LYS A 153 -3.47 39.83 26.36
N SER A 154 -4.27 40.85 26.64
CA SER A 154 -3.74 42.20 26.88
C SER A 154 -2.96 42.17 28.19
N TRP A 155 -1.74 42.69 28.16
CA TRP A 155 -0.94 42.95 29.35
C TRP A 155 -1.52 44.13 30.13
#